data_AF-A0A2N5KIE7-F1
#
_entry.id   AF-A0A2N5KIE7-F1
#
_cell.length_a   1.000
_cell.length_b   1.000
_cell.length_c   1.000
_cell.angle_alpha   90.00
_cell.angle_beta   90.00
_cell.angle_gamma   90.00
#
_symmetry.space_group_name_H-M   'P 1'
#
loop_
_entity.id
_entity.type
_entity.pdbx_description
1 polymer ?
#
loop_
_entity_poly.entity_id
_entity_poly.type
_entity_poly.pdbx_seq_one_letter_code
_entity_poly.pdbx_strand_id
1 'polypeptide(L)'
;MTPHRKKLIEVALPLDAINKESAREKSIRHGHPSTLHLWWARRPLATCRAVLFASLVDDPSNDLPEEEAKVERDRLFGILEDLVKWENSNDENVLGRARVEIMRSTGNNPPPVLDPFCGGGSIPLEAQRLGLEAHGSDLNPVAVLITKALIEIPSKFVGQPPINPEARGNIGNEGNWRGAKGLAEDVRYYGKWMRDEAQKRIGHLYPKGPNGEFVIAWIWARTVRCLNPACGAKMPLVRSFWLSKKQGKKAWIEPVVDREKKSFRFEVRTGEGLSPDGTVNRQGATCIVCNTAVPFSYVRAEGKADRMGQQLMAVVAEGQRERVYLAPNEDHAAVAGKAKP
;
A
#
# COMPACT_ATOMS: atom_id res chain seq x y z
N MET A 1 37.87 4.03 30.63
CA MET A 1 37.10 3.75 29.40
C MET A 1 37.34 2.30 29.05
N THR A 2 36.29 1.51 28.89
CA THR A 2 36.41 0.17 28.29
C THR A 2 36.99 0.32 26.88
N PRO A 3 37.93 -0.55 26.46
CA PRO A 3 38.46 -0.50 25.10
C PRO A 3 37.33 -0.64 24.08
N HIS A 4 37.36 0.17 23.02
CA HIS A 4 36.44 0.02 21.90
C HIS A 4 36.62 -1.35 21.26
N ARG A 5 35.54 -2.12 21.15
CA ARG A 5 35.53 -3.42 20.46
C ARG A 5 34.92 -3.21 19.09
N LYS A 6 35.67 -3.56 18.04
CA LYS A 6 35.22 -3.40 16.65
C LYS A 6 33.97 -4.23 16.42
N LYS A 7 32.99 -3.67 15.72
CA LYS A 7 31.76 -4.34 15.29
C LYS A 7 31.90 -4.82 13.85
N LEU A 8 31.10 -5.83 13.46
CA LEU A 8 31.11 -6.34 12.08
C LEU A 8 30.90 -5.24 11.04
N ILE A 9 30.01 -4.28 11.34
CA ILE A 9 29.71 -3.16 10.43
C ILE A 9 30.93 -2.25 10.14
N GLU A 10 31.93 -2.25 11.02
CA GLU A 10 33.16 -1.44 10.86
C GLU A 10 34.21 -2.14 9.98
N VAL A 11 34.03 -3.42 9.65
CA VAL A 11 35.03 -4.24 8.96
C VAL A 11 34.53 -4.70 7.60
N ALA A 12 33.52 -5.57 7.57
CA ALA A 12 33.00 -6.15 6.34
C ALA A 12 31.57 -6.67 6.52
N LEU A 13 30.81 -6.71 5.42
CA LEU A 13 29.46 -7.26 5.36
C LEU A 13 29.26 -8.00 4.03
N PRO A 14 28.41 -9.04 3.97
CA PRO A 14 28.04 -9.71 2.72
C PRO A 14 27.05 -8.84 1.93
N LEU A 15 27.55 -7.72 1.38
CA LEU A 15 26.75 -6.70 0.70
C LEU A 15 25.96 -7.26 -0.48
N ASP A 16 26.50 -8.22 -1.22
CA ASP A 16 25.81 -8.85 -2.35
C ASP A 16 24.53 -9.57 -1.91
N ALA A 17 24.59 -10.32 -0.80
CA ALA A 17 23.42 -10.98 -0.24
C ALA A 17 22.39 -9.97 0.28
N ILE A 18 22.84 -8.95 1.01
CA ILE A 18 21.97 -7.88 1.54
C ILE A 18 21.26 -7.14 0.39
N ASN A 19 22.01 -6.74 -0.64
CA ASN A 19 21.50 -5.99 -1.78
C ASN A 19 20.50 -6.81 -2.61
N LYS A 20 20.80 -8.09 -2.84
CA LYS A 20 19.92 -9.02 -3.54
C LYS A 20 18.56 -9.14 -2.85
N GLU A 21 18.55 -9.42 -1.55
CA GLU A 21 17.28 -9.59 -0.82
C GLU A 21 16.54 -8.25 -0.64
N SER A 22 17.27 -7.14 -0.45
CA SER A 22 16.67 -5.79 -0.39
C SER A 22 15.97 -5.39 -1.70
N ALA A 23 16.54 -5.78 -2.84
CA ALA A 23 15.91 -5.57 -4.14
C ALA A 23 14.69 -6.49 -4.33
N ARG A 24 14.81 -7.76 -3.93
CA ARG A 24 13.76 -8.79 -4.01
C ARG A 24 12.52 -8.41 -3.19
N GLU A 25 12.71 -7.82 -2.01
CA GLU A 25 11.64 -7.43 -1.09
C GLU A 25 10.56 -6.54 -1.76
N LYS A 26 10.98 -5.67 -2.70
CA LYS A 26 10.07 -4.80 -3.47
C LYS A 26 9.04 -5.55 -4.32
N SER A 27 9.27 -6.83 -4.61
CA SER A 27 8.38 -7.70 -5.39
C SER A 27 7.42 -8.52 -4.54
N ILE A 28 7.62 -8.55 -3.21
CA ILE A 28 6.79 -9.34 -2.30
C ILE A 28 5.40 -8.69 -2.19
N ARG A 29 4.36 -9.49 -2.30
CA ARG A 29 2.97 -9.03 -2.32
C ARG A 29 2.12 -9.59 -1.20
N HIS A 30 2.65 -10.49 -0.37
CA HIS A 30 1.89 -11.19 0.67
C HIS A 30 2.72 -11.22 1.96
N GLY A 31 2.11 -10.91 3.10
CA GLY A 31 2.73 -10.95 4.42
C GLY A 31 3.77 -9.86 4.72
N HIS A 32 4.23 -9.13 3.71
CA HIS A 32 5.19 -8.03 3.90
C HIS A 32 4.51 -6.80 4.51
N PRO A 33 5.13 -6.07 5.46
CA PRO A 33 4.51 -4.90 6.07
C PRO A 33 4.05 -3.80 5.10
N SER A 34 4.66 -3.69 3.91
CA SER A 34 4.20 -2.77 2.87
C SER A 34 2.81 -3.11 2.29
N THR A 35 2.32 -4.32 2.50
CA THR A 35 0.98 -4.76 2.07
C THR A 35 -0.09 -4.42 3.10
N LEU A 36 0.29 -4.08 4.34
CA LEU A 36 -0.63 -3.53 5.34
C LEU A 36 -0.93 -2.07 5.04
N HIS A 37 0.11 -1.26 4.80
CA HIS A 37 -0.01 0.12 4.33
C HIS A 37 1.25 0.53 3.56
N LEU A 38 1.05 1.22 2.43
CA LEU A 38 2.15 1.79 1.66
C LEU A 38 2.81 2.94 2.45
N TRP A 39 4.10 2.85 2.69
CA TRP A 39 4.90 3.96 3.22
C TRP A 39 6.04 4.23 2.24
N TRP A 40 6.05 5.42 1.64
CA TRP A 40 6.92 5.74 0.50
C TRP A 40 8.41 5.71 0.82
N ALA A 41 8.78 5.92 2.09
CA ALA A 41 10.17 5.95 2.54
C ALA A 41 10.55 4.71 3.39
N ARG A 42 9.85 3.57 3.22
CA ARG A 42 10.12 2.36 4.02
C ARG A 42 11.50 1.80 3.66
N ARG A 43 12.37 1.66 4.66
CA ARG A 43 13.67 0.98 4.50
C ARG A 43 13.46 -0.53 4.32
N PRO A 44 14.23 -1.19 3.44
CA PRO A 44 14.17 -2.64 3.29
C PRO A 44 14.43 -3.35 4.61
N LEU A 45 13.60 -4.32 4.97
CA LEU A 45 13.74 -5.09 6.19
C LEU A 45 15.02 -5.90 6.20
N ALA A 46 15.42 -6.46 5.06
CA ALA A 46 16.71 -7.14 4.90
C ALA A 46 17.89 -6.23 5.33
N THR A 47 17.92 -4.98 4.86
CA THR A 47 18.95 -4.02 5.25
C THR A 47 18.88 -3.68 6.73
N CYS A 48 17.69 -3.38 7.27
CA CYS A 48 17.52 -3.04 8.68
C CYS A 48 18.02 -4.15 9.60
N ARG A 49 17.66 -5.41 9.31
CA ARG A 49 18.10 -6.58 10.08
C ARG A 49 19.61 -6.79 10.03
N ALA A 50 20.21 -6.65 8.85
CA ALA A 50 21.65 -6.77 8.67
C ALA A 50 22.42 -5.70 9.45
N VAL A 51 21.99 -4.44 9.35
CA VAL A 51 22.62 -3.31 10.05
C VAL A 51 22.49 -3.46 11.57
N LEU A 52 21.32 -3.84 12.08
CA LEU A 52 21.12 -4.08 13.51
C LEU A 52 22.03 -5.17 14.05
N PHE A 53 22.07 -6.33 13.37
CA PHE A 53 22.95 -7.43 13.76
C PHE A 53 24.42 -7.00 13.72
N ALA A 54 24.87 -6.42 12.62
CA ALA A 54 26.27 -6.04 12.43
C ALA A 54 26.75 -4.87 13.31
N SER A 55 25.83 -4.03 13.79
CA SER A 55 26.16 -2.94 14.73
C SER A 55 26.34 -3.43 16.16
N LEU A 56 25.79 -4.61 16.50
CA LEU A 56 25.83 -5.16 17.86
C LEU A 56 26.87 -6.27 18.01
N VAL A 57 27.05 -7.08 16.98
CA VAL A 57 27.98 -8.22 16.99
C VAL A 57 29.43 -7.76 16.81
N ASP A 58 30.29 -8.21 17.72
CA ASP A 58 31.73 -7.93 17.69
C ASP A 58 32.39 -8.62 16.49
N ASP A 59 33.36 -7.96 15.87
CA ASP A 59 34.26 -8.60 14.93
C ASP A 59 35.22 -9.56 15.68
N PRO A 60 35.44 -10.77 15.18
CA PRO A 60 36.29 -11.75 15.86
C PRO A 60 37.78 -11.33 15.94
N SER A 61 38.24 -10.36 15.15
CA SER A 61 39.62 -9.83 15.26
C SER A 61 39.92 -9.11 16.58
N ASN A 62 38.90 -8.85 17.40
CA ASN A 62 39.12 -8.35 18.76
C ASN A 62 39.76 -9.39 19.67
N ASP A 63 39.53 -10.69 19.42
CA ASP A 63 39.95 -11.77 20.33
C ASP A 63 40.79 -12.86 19.65
N LEU A 64 40.76 -12.94 18.31
CA LEU A 64 41.38 -14.03 17.53
C LEU A 64 42.47 -13.51 16.57
N PRO A 65 43.50 -14.32 16.26
CA PRO A 65 44.43 -14.07 15.16
C PRO A 65 43.71 -13.98 13.81
N GLU A 66 44.29 -13.27 12.83
CA GLU A 66 43.62 -12.95 11.55
C GLU A 66 43.01 -14.15 10.81
N GLU A 67 43.74 -15.28 10.72
CA GLU A 67 43.25 -16.48 10.02
C GLU A 67 42.03 -17.11 10.73
N GLU A 68 42.05 -17.18 12.06
CA GLU A 68 40.93 -17.69 12.86
C GLU A 68 39.75 -16.69 12.87
N ALA A 69 40.06 -15.40 12.95
CA ALA A 69 39.07 -14.33 12.86
C ALA A 69 38.33 -14.37 11.52
N LYS A 70 39.03 -14.67 10.42
CA LYS A 70 38.40 -14.83 9.10
C LYS A 70 37.40 -15.97 9.08
N VAL A 71 37.76 -17.15 9.60
CA VAL A 71 36.86 -18.32 9.67
C VAL A 71 35.61 -18.00 10.52
N GLU A 72 35.79 -17.35 11.67
CA GLU A 72 34.66 -16.98 12.53
C GLU A 72 33.79 -15.88 11.89
N ARG A 73 34.40 -14.94 11.16
CA ARG A 73 33.68 -13.91 10.42
C ARG A 73 32.82 -14.50 9.32
N ASP A 74 33.34 -15.49 8.59
CA ASP A 74 32.57 -16.21 7.56
C ASP A 74 31.37 -16.95 8.17
N ARG A 75 31.50 -17.52 9.39
CA ARG A 75 30.37 -18.11 10.13
C ARG A 75 29.31 -17.06 10.48
N LEU A 76 29.72 -15.90 10.98
CA LEU A 76 28.83 -14.78 11.31
C LEU A 76 28.12 -14.23 10.06
N PHE A 77 28.83 -14.18 8.92
CA PHE A 77 28.23 -13.84 7.63
C PHE A 77 27.20 -14.87 7.18
N GLY A 78 27.44 -16.17 7.38
CA GLY A 78 26.43 -17.20 7.13
C GLY A 78 25.13 -16.98 7.93
N ILE A 79 25.23 -16.54 9.18
CA ILE A 79 24.04 -16.14 9.97
C ILE A 79 23.36 -14.92 9.34
N LEU A 80 24.12 -13.90 8.95
CA LEU A 80 23.59 -12.67 8.35
C LEU A 80 22.91 -12.95 7.00
N GLU A 81 23.50 -13.79 6.15
CA GLU A 81 22.94 -14.21 4.87
C GLU A 81 21.62 -14.96 5.03
N ASP A 82 21.50 -15.80 6.06
CA ASP A 82 20.24 -16.43 6.41
C ASP A 82 19.23 -15.44 6.97
N LEU A 83 19.68 -14.49 7.79
CA LEU A 83 18.82 -13.45 8.36
C LEU A 83 18.18 -12.61 7.25
N VAL A 84 18.91 -12.19 6.22
CA VAL A 84 18.38 -11.25 5.21
C VAL A 84 17.33 -11.85 4.27
N LYS A 85 17.22 -13.18 4.17
CA LYS A 85 16.21 -13.86 3.36
C LYS A 85 14.82 -13.62 3.94
N TRP A 86 13.88 -13.19 3.09
CA TRP A 86 12.51 -12.90 3.55
C TRP A 86 11.83 -14.12 4.18
N GLU A 87 12.03 -15.30 3.60
CA GLU A 87 11.46 -16.58 4.05
C GLU A 87 11.83 -16.90 5.50
N ASN A 88 13.00 -16.43 5.95
CA ASN A 88 13.53 -16.70 7.28
C ASN A 88 13.12 -15.64 8.31
N SER A 89 12.33 -14.62 7.92
CA SER A 89 12.02 -13.47 8.79
C SER A 89 11.26 -13.82 10.09
N ASN A 90 10.70 -15.04 10.18
CA ASN A 90 10.06 -15.56 11.38
C ASN A 90 10.60 -16.98 11.75
N ASP A 91 11.76 -17.38 11.23
CA ASP A 91 12.37 -18.67 11.58
C ASP A 91 13.13 -18.53 12.91
N GLU A 92 12.58 -19.13 13.97
CA GLU A 92 13.17 -19.07 15.32
C GLU A 92 14.56 -19.72 15.43
N ASN A 93 14.93 -20.65 14.55
CA ASN A 93 16.28 -21.20 14.54
C ASN A 93 17.29 -20.16 14.01
N VAL A 94 16.92 -19.42 12.96
CA VAL A 94 17.76 -18.35 12.40
C VAL A 94 17.83 -17.17 13.36
N LEU A 95 16.69 -16.70 13.85
CA LEU A 95 16.62 -15.61 14.82
C LEU A 95 17.31 -15.98 16.14
N GLY A 96 17.20 -17.23 16.59
CA GLY A 96 17.86 -17.75 17.79
C GLY A 96 19.39 -17.67 17.69
N ARG A 97 19.98 -18.13 16.58
CA ARG A 97 21.42 -18.00 16.33
C ARG A 97 21.87 -16.53 16.41
N ALA A 98 21.11 -15.63 15.78
CA ALA A 98 21.43 -14.22 15.79
C ALA A 98 21.37 -13.59 17.19
N ARG A 99 20.32 -13.90 17.96
CA ARG A 99 20.14 -13.44 19.35
C ARG A 99 21.29 -13.88 20.25
N VAL A 100 21.79 -15.11 20.08
CA VAL A 100 22.94 -15.63 20.84
C VAL A 100 24.20 -14.80 20.60
N GLU A 101 24.52 -14.49 19.34
CA GLU A 101 25.71 -13.68 19.03
C GLU A 101 25.60 -12.23 19.52
N ILE A 102 24.38 -11.65 19.42
CA ILE A 102 24.09 -10.34 20.00
C ILE A 102 24.35 -10.37 21.50
N MET A 103 23.74 -11.31 22.23
CA MET A 103 23.92 -11.43 23.68
C MET A 103 25.39 -11.61 24.07
N ARG A 104 26.12 -12.47 23.35
CA ARG A 104 27.57 -12.69 23.57
C ARG A 104 28.36 -11.40 23.40
N SER A 105 28.08 -10.64 22.34
CA SER A 105 28.80 -9.40 22.00
C SER A 105 28.42 -8.21 22.88
N THR A 106 27.31 -8.29 23.61
CA THR A 106 26.82 -7.22 24.50
C THR A 106 26.87 -7.61 25.98
N GLY A 107 27.61 -8.67 26.34
CA GLY A 107 27.73 -9.13 27.73
C GLY A 107 26.38 -9.47 28.38
N ASN A 108 25.46 -10.08 27.61
CA ASN A 108 24.08 -10.39 27.97
C ASN A 108 23.18 -9.17 28.28
N ASN A 109 23.62 -7.96 27.93
CA ASN A 109 22.86 -6.72 28.13
C ASN A 109 22.82 -5.88 26.84
N PRO A 110 22.08 -6.32 25.80
CA PRO A 110 21.99 -5.58 24.55
C PRO A 110 21.37 -4.20 24.78
N PRO A 111 21.93 -3.13 24.18
CA PRO A 111 21.40 -1.79 24.34
C PRO A 111 20.04 -1.64 23.64
N PRO A 112 19.16 -0.75 24.13
CA PRO A 112 17.92 -0.43 23.45
C PRO A 112 18.20 0.26 22.10
N VAL A 113 17.36 -0.04 21.11
CA VAL A 113 17.39 0.57 19.78
C VAL A 113 16.41 1.74 19.74
N LEU A 114 16.88 2.93 19.35
CA LEU A 114 16.03 4.10 19.14
C LEU A 114 16.03 4.50 17.66
N ASP A 115 14.84 4.54 17.06
CA ASP A 115 14.60 5.13 15.74
C ASP A 115 13.68 6.36 15.89
N PRO A 116 14.24 7.58 15.95
CA PRO A 116 13.45 8.79 16.17
C PRO A 116 12.62 9.22 14.94
N PHE A 117 12.82 8.59 13.78
CA PHE A 117 12.15 8.91 12.52
C PHE A 117 11.69 7.62 11.80
N CYS A 118 10.94 6.81 12.54
CA CYS A 118 10.73 5.41 12.18
C CYS A 118 9.84 5.18 10.94
N GLY A 119 9.03 6.16 10.54
CA GLY A 119 8.18 6.10 9.36
C GLY A 119 7.30 4.85 9.35
N GLY A 120 7.64 3.91 8.45
CA GLY A 120 6.91 2.64 8.31
C GLY A 120 7.24 1.58 9.36
N GLY A 121 8.15 1.85 10.29
CA GLY A 121 8.50 0.97 11.41
C GLY A 121 9.48 -0.16 11.08
N SER A 122 10.28 -0.06 10.01
CA SER A 122 11.21 -1.13 9.59
C SER A 122 12.25 -1.47 10.67
N ILE A 123 12.98 -0.46 11.19
CA ILE A 123 14.02 -0.67 12.20
C ILE A 123 13.44 -1.23 13.50
N PRO A 124 12.41 -0.63 14.13
CA PRO A 124 11.88 -1.15 15.38
C PRO A 124 11.26 -2.55 15.21
N LEU A 125 10.68 -2.88 14.05
CA LEU A 125 10.18 -4.23 13.78
C LEU A 125 11.32 -5.27 13.77
N GLU A 126 12.40 -4.98 13.04
CA GLU A 126 13.53 -5.90 12.94
C GLU A 126 14.32 -5.99 14.26
N ALA A 127 14.38 -4.90 15.03
CA ALA A 127 14.93 -4.92 16.38
C ALA A 127 14.12 -5.85 17.29
N GLN A 128 12.78 -5.77 17.26
CA GLN A 128 11.91 -6.68 18.00
C GLN A 128 12.13 -8.15 17.60
N ARG A 129 12.26 -8.44 16.30
CA ARG A 129 12.56 -9.81 15.80
C ARG A 129 13.89 -10.33 16.33
N LEU A 130 14.90 -9.46 16.42
CA LEU A 130 16.21 -9.77 17.01
C LEU A 130 16.21 -9.79 18.55
N GLY A 131 15.05 -9.65 19.21
CA GLY A 131 14.93 -9.71 20.67
C GLY A 131 15.43 -8.47 21.40
N LEU A 132 15.55 -7.34 20.68
CA LEU A 132 16.02 -6.07 21.24
C LEU A 132 14.83 -5.25 21.78
N GLU A 133 15.09 -4.47 22.84
CA GLU A 133 14.20 -3.38 23.22
C GLU A 133 14.23 -2.31 22.12
N ALA A 134 13.07 -1.94 21.60
CA ALA A 134 12.96 -1.04 20.44
C ALA A 134 12.00 0.12 20.73
N HIS A 135 12.50 1.34 20.52
CA HIS A 135 11.76 2.59 20.64
C HIS A 135 11.68 3.27 19.28
N GLY A 136 10.47 3.59 18.83
CA GLY A 136 10.23 4.30 17.58
C GLY A 136 9.43 5.57 17.81
N SER A 137 9.84 6.69 17.20
CA SER A 137 9.01 7.90 17.11
C SER A 137 8.87 8.40 15.69
N ASP A 138 7.82 9.17 15.43
CA ASP A 138 7.65 9.92 14.19
C ASP A 138 6.71 11.11 14.46
N LEU A 139 6.91 12.22 13.74
CA LEU A 139 6.02 13.38 13.81
C LEU A 139 4.72 13.14 13.04
N ASN A 140 4.77 12.29 12.00
CA ASN A 140 3.61 12.01 11.16
C ASN A 140 2.66 11.02 11.86
N PRO A 141 1.40 11.41 12.15
CA PRO A 141 0.46 10.53 12.85
C PRO A 141 0.14 9.25 12.07
N VAL A 142 0.26 9.25 10.74
CA VAL A 142 0.09 8.05 9.91
C VAL A 142 1.25 7.08 10.12
N ALA A 143 2.49 7.58 10.20
CA ALA A 143 3.67 6.75 10.51
C ALA A 143 3.54 6.10 11.89
N VAL A 144 3.14 6.89 12.89
CA VAL A 144 2.89 6.41 14.25
C VAL A 144 1.84 5.30 14.25
N LEU A 145 0.71 5.49 13.55
CA LEU A 145 -0.35 4.49 13.48
C LEU A 145 0.12 3.19 12.79
N ILE A 146 0.84 3.30 11.67
CA ILE A 146 1.41 2.14 10.96
C ILE A 146 2.34 1.35 11.88
N THR A 147 3.24 2.05 12.57
CA THR A 147 4.24 1.43 13.45
C THR A 147 3.56 0.78 14.66
N LYS A 148 2.56 1.43 15.26
CA LYS A 148 1.73 0.84 16.33
C LYS A 148 1.00 -0.42 15.86
N ALA A 149 0.37 -0.38 14.69
CA ALA A 149 -0.33 -1.54 14.13
C ALA A 149 0.61 -2.71 13.80
N LEU A 150 1.86 -2.42 13.46
CA LEU A 150 2.86 -3.42 13.09
C LEU A 150 3.54 -4.07 14.29
N ILE A 151 3.81 -3.32 15.36
CA ILE A 151 4.72 -3.72 16.45
C ILE A 151 4.00 -3.71 17.81
N GLU A 152 3.37 -2.59 18.17
CA GLU A 152 2.84 -2.38 19.52
C GLU A 152 1.53 -3.14 19.76
N ILE A 153 0.61 -3.11 18.79
CA ILE A 153 -0.70 -3.75 18.95
C ILE A 153 -0.55 -5.28 18.95
N PRO A 154 0.10 -5.93 17.96
CA PRO A 154 0.21 -7.39 17.94
C PRO A 154 0.93 -7.97 19.15
N SER A 155 1.95 -7.27 19.67
CA SER A 155 2.74 -7.73 20.82
C SER A 155 1.91 -7.83 22.10
N LYS A 156 0.93 -6.94 22.32
CA LYS A 156 0.01 -6.99 23.48
C LYS A 156 -0.88 -8.25 23.51
N PHE A 157 -1.09 -8.90 22.37
CA PHE A 157 -1.97 -10.06 22.22
C PHE A 157 -1.22 -11.36 21.90
N VAL A 158 0.11 -11.39 22.07
CA VAL A 158 0.90 -12.61 21.87
C VAL A 158 0.42 -13.70 22.82
N GLY A 159 0.17 -14.90 22.30
CA GLY A 159 -0.26 -16.03 23.13
C GLY A 159 -1.74 -16.00 23.52
N GLN A 160 -2.45 -14.90 23.25
CA GLN A 160 -3.83 -14.74 23.70
C GLN A 160 -4.81 -15.44 22.75
N PRO A 161 -5.84 -16.12 23.29
CA PRO A 161 -6.91 -16.68 22.49
C PRO A 161 -7.80 -15.57 21.91
N PRO A 162 -8.45 -15.81 20.75
CA PRO A 162 -9.40 -14.87 20.19
C PRO A 162 -10.62 -14.67 21.10
N ILE A 163 -11.24 -13.50 21.02
CA ILE A 163 -12.43 -13.14 21.80
C ILE A 163 -13.75 -13.34 21.04
N ASN A 164 -13.69 -13.53 19.72
CA ASN A 164 -14.90 -13.64 18.92
C ASN A 164 -15.76 -14.87 19.29
N PRO A 165 -17.11 -14.77 19.22
CA PRO A 165 -18.00 -15.82 19.68
C PRO A 165 -17.85 -17.15 18.93
N GLU A 166 -17.56 -17.12 17.62
CA GLU A 166 -17.41 -18.34 16.81
C GLU A 166 -16.19 -19.15 17.26
N ALA A 167 -15.05 -18.49 17.47
CA ALA A 167 -13.84 -19.16 17.93
C ALA A 167 -13.96 -19.69 19.37
N ARG A 168 -14.69 -18.99 20.25
CA ARG A 168 -14.95 -19.41 21.64
C ARG A 168 -15.96 -20.54 21.78
N GLY A 169 -16.92 -20.63 20.86
CA GLY A 169 -17.95 -21.68 20.87
C GLY A 169 -17.45 -23.04 20.40
N ASN A 170 -16.30 -23.11 19.73
CA ASN A 170 -15.71 -24.35 19.25
C ASN A 170 -14.97 -25.08 20.38
N ILE A 171 -15.65 -26.07 20.98
CA ILE A 171 -15.06 -27.01 21.94
C ILE A 171 -13.84 -27.70 21.29
N GLY A 172 -12.67 -27.63 21.94
CA GLY A 172 -11.40 -28.15 21.40
C GLY A 172 -10.53 -27.13 20.67
N ASN A 173 -10.97 -25.87 20.54
CA ASN A 173 -10.17 -24.77 20.00
C ASN A 173 -9.27 -24.09 21.06
N GLU A 174 -8.90 -24.84 22.10
CA GLU A 174 -7.83 -24.51 23.06
C GLU A 174 -6.43 -24.59 22.40
N GLY A 175 -6.37 -24.27 21.10
CA GLY A 175 -5.18 -24.35 20.30
C GLY A 175 -4.04 -23.53 20.90
N ASN A 176 -2.82 -24.00 20.69
CA ASN A 176 -1.61 -23.25 21.02
C ASN A 176 -1.56 -21.97 20.16
N TRP A 177 -2.15 -20.88 20.66
CA TRP A 177 -2.24 -19.57 20.00
C TRP A 177 -0.87 -18.89 19.95
N ARG A 178 0.03 -19.41 19.12
CA ARG A 178 1.38 -18.88 18.99
C ARG A 178 1.38 -17.51 18.31
N GLY A 179 2.17 -16.58 18.85
CA GLY A 179 2.28 -15.21 18.33
C GLY A 179 0.94 -14.48 18.36
N ALA A 180 0.68 -13.64 17.36
CA ALA A 180 -0.54 -12.83 17.27
C ALA A 180 -1.71 -13.54 16.54
N LYS A 181 -1.75 -14.88 16.52
CA LYS A 181 -2.77 -15.64 15.77
C LYS A 181 -4.20 -15.42 16.30
N GLY A 182 -4.39 -15.33 17.62
CA GLY A 182 -5.71 -15.04 18.20
C GLY A 182 -6.24 -13.68 17.76
N LEU A 183 -5.40 -12.64 17.85
CA LEU A 183 -5.73 -11.31 17.32
C LEU A 183 -6.06 -11.34 15.83
N ALA A 184 -5.26 -12.06 15.02
CA ALA A 184 -5.52 -12.17 13.58
C ALA A 184 -6.88 -12.80 13.28
N GLU A 185 -7.34 -13.74 14.11
CA GLU A 185 -8.66 -14.35 13.98
C GLU A 185 -9.78 -13.36 14.30
N ASP A 186 -9.64 -12.59 15.38
CA ASP A 186 -10.60 -11.53 15.72
C ASP A 186 -10.67 -10.45 14.64
N VAL A 187 -9.53 -10.02 14.10
CA VAL A 187 -9.49 -9.04 13.00
C VAL A 187 -10.24 -9.54 11.77
N ARG A 188 -10.12 -10.83 11.42
CA ARG A 188 -10.90 -11.42 10.31
C ARG A 188 -12.38 -11.46 10.62
N TYR A 189 -12.75 -11.92 11.81
CA TYR A 189 -14.14 -12.04 12.24
C TYR A 189 -14.85 -10.68 12.27
N TYR A 190 -14.31 -9.72 13.03
CA TYR A 190 -14.93 -8.40 13.17
C TYR A 190 -14.81 -7.58 11.89
N GLY A 191 -13.75 -7.78 11.09
CA GLY A 191 -13.63 -7.19 9.76
C GLY A 191 -14.74 -7.68 8.81
N LYS A 192 -15.04 -8.99 8.81
CA LYS A 192 -16.17 -9.56 8.07
C LYS A 192 -17.50 -9.01 8.57
N TRP A 193 -17.72 -9.00 9.88
CA TRP A 193 -18.94 -8.45 10.48
C TRP A 193 -19.16 -6.99 10.10
N MET A 194 -18.13 -6.15 10.21
CA MET A 194 -18.20 -4.73 9.88
C MET A 194 -18.51 -4.51 8.39
N ARG A 195 -17.87 -5.29 7.50
CA ARG A 195 -18.17 -5.28 6.07
C ARG A 195 -19.62 -5.66 5.79
N ASP A 196 -20.10 -6.74 6.40
CA ASP A 196 -21.46 -7.24 6.17
C ASP A 196 -22.51 -6.25 6.71
N GLU A 197 -22.22 -5.61 7.84
CA GLU A 197 -23.07 -4.56 8.41
C GLU A 197 -23.07 -3.29 7.56
N ALA A 198 -21.91 -2.88 7.03
CA ALA A 198 -21.82 -1.79 6.07
C ALA A 198 -22.63 -2.10 4.79
N GLN A 199 -22.53 -3.32 4.26
CA GLN A 199 -23.31 -3.75 3.10
C GLN A 199 -24.82 -3.67 3.37
N LYS A 200 -25.29 -4.05 4.55
CA LYS A 200 -26.72 -3.92 4.92
C LYS A 200 -27.16 -2.46 4.98
N ARG A 201 -26.38 -1.60 5.64
CA ARG A 201 -26.76 -0.20 5.91
C ARG A 201 -26.65 0.69 4.68
N ILE A 202 -25.55 0.57 3.93
CA ILE A 202 -25.21 1.49 2.84
C ILE A 202 -24.99 0.80 1.50
N GLY A 203 -25.12 -0.53 1.40
CA GLY A 203 -24.87 -1.27 0.16
C GLY A 203 -25.79 -0.87 -1.00
N HIS A 204 -27.00 -0.36 -0.70
CA HIS A 204 -27.92 0.19 -1.70
C HIS A 204 -27.36 1.45 -2.41
N LEU A 205 -26.34 2.11 -1.84
CA LEU A 205 -25.63 3.23 -2.46
C LEU A 205 -24.55 2.77 -3.47
N TYR A 206 -24.28 1.47 -3.54
CA TYR A 206 -23.26 0.87 -4.41
C TYR A 206 -23.92 -0.17 -5.33
N PRO A 207 -24.70 0.27 -6.34
CA PRO A 207 -25.34 -0.64 -7.29
C PRO A 207 -24.29 -1.49 -8.02
N LYS A 208 -24.69 -2.72 -8.38
CA LYS A 208 -23.86 -3.66 -9.13
C LYS A 208 -23.84 -3.31 -10.62
N GLY A 209 -22.87 -3.86 -11.33
CA GLY A 209 -22.82 -3.80 -12.79
C GLY A 209 -24.00 -4.54 -13.45
N PRO A 210 -24.20 -4.35 -14.77
CA PRO A 210 -25.33 -4.94 -15.51
C PRO A 210 -25.44 -6.47 -15.40
N ASN A 211 -24.33 -7.18 -15.19
CA ASN A 211 -24.32 -8.64 -15.03
C ASN A 211 -24.07 -9.06 -13.57
N GLY A 212 -24.28 -8.16 -12.61
CA GLY A 212 -24.09 -8.42 -11.19
C GLY A 212 -22.65 -8.26 -10.70
N GLU A 213 -21.77 -7.65 -11.49
CA GLU A 213 -20.37 -7.39 -11.11
C GLU A 213 -20.29 -6.41 -9.93
N PHE A 214 -19.27 -6.59 -9.07
CA PHE A 214 -18.98 -5.62 -8.02
C PHE A 214 -18.32 -4.38 -8.61
N VAL A 215 -18.95 -3.22 -8.42
CA VAL A 215 -18.39 -1.95 -8.85
C VAL A 215 -17.37 -1.46 -7.84
N ILE A 216 -16.17 -1.15 -8.32
CA ILE A 216 -15.01 -0.76 -7.49
C ILE A 216 -14.63 0.71 -7.68
N ALA A 217 -15.07 1.37 -8.75
CA ALA A 217 -14.90 2.81 -8.94
C ALA A 217 -15.87 3.41 -9.95
N TRP A 218 -16.06 4.73 -9.86
CA TRP A 218 -16.75 5.56 -10.85
C TRP A 218 -15.82 6.65 -11.34
N ILE A 219 -15.84 6.91 -12.65
CA ILE A 219 -15.02 7.95 -13.28
C ILE A 219 -15.94 9.08 -13.73
N TRP A 220 -15.72 10.27 -13.17
CA TRP A 220 -16.54 11.45 -13.38
C TRP A 220 -15.73 12.58 -14.02
N ALA A 221 -16.37 13.35 -14.90
CA ALA A 221 -15.85 14.62 -15.38
C ALA A 221 -16.54 15.78 -14.65
N ARG A 222 -15.78 16.81 -14.30
CA ARG A 222 -16.36 18.14 -14.05
C ARG A 222 -16.83 18.74 -15.38
N THR A 223 -17.92 19.50 -15.35
CA THR A 223 -18.47 20.15 -16.54
C THR A 223 -18.61 21.66 -16.35
N VAL A 224 -18.47 22.42 -17.43
CA VAL A 224 -18.78 23.87 -17.49
C VAL A 224 -19.64 24.15 -18.71
N ARG A 225 -20.41 25.24 -18.72
CA ARG A 225 -21.14 25.64 -19.93
C ARG A 225 -20.17 26.14 -21.01
N CYS A 226 -20.47 25.82 -22.26
CA CYS A 226 -19.72 26.34 -23.39
C CYS A 226 -19.87 27.87 -23.46
N LEU A 227 -18.75 28.58 -23.67
CA LEU A 227 -18.71 30.03 -23.76
C LEU A 227 -19.37 30.56 -25.04
N ASN A 228 -19.47 29.73 -26.09
CA ASN A 228 -20.22 30.06 -27.30
C ASN A 228 -21.74 30.04 -26.99
N PRO A 229 -22.44 31.19 -27.00
CA PRO A 229 -23.87 31.26 -26.65
C PRO A 229 -24.75 30.44 -27.58
N ALA A 230 -24.35 30.26 -28.84
CA ALA A 230 -25.07 29.42 -29.79
C ALA A 230 -24.94 27.92 -29.46
N CYS A 231 -23.90 27.50 -28.72
CA CYS A 231 -23.70 26.12 -28.30
C CYS A 231 -24.31 25.85 -26.92
N GLY A 232 -23.85 26.55 -25.89
CA GLY A 232 -24.37 26.40 -24.52
C GLY A 232 -24.25 25.01 -23.86
N ALA A 233 -23.61 24.04 -24.53
CA ALA A 233 -23.48 22.66 -24.06
C ALA A 233 -22.71 22.55 -22.75
N LYS A 234 -22.99 21.53 -21.94
CA LYS A 234 -22.26 21.21 -20.70
C LYS A 234 -20.95 20.50 -21.02
N MET A 235 -19.91 21.24 -21.39
CA MET A 235 -18.61 20.72 -21.80
C MET A 235 -17.93 19.94 -20.66
N PRO A 236 -17.51 18.67 -20.88
CA PRO A 236 -16.74 17.91 -19.92
C PRO A 236 -15.28 18.37 -19.91
N LEU A 237 -14.66 18.44 -18.75
CA LEU A 237 -13.26 18.81 -18.56
C LEU A 237 -12.43 17.55 -18.32
N VAL A 238 -11.80 17.03 -19.37
CA VAL A 238 -11.14 15.72 -19.38
C VAL A 238 -9.76 15.84 -19.98
N ARG A 239 -8.72 15.48 -19.22
CA ARG A 239 -7.34 15.48 -19.74
C ARG A 239 -7.05 14.30 -20.67
N SER A 240 -7.67 13.15 -20.43
CA SER A 240 -7.45 11.92 -21.19
C SER A 240 -8.68 11.03 -21.09
N PHE A 241 -9.13 10.49 -22.21
CA PHE A 241 -10.20 9.50 -22.26
C PHE A 241 -9.72 8.04 -22.15
N TRP A 242 -8.39 7.81 -22.10
CA TRP A 242 -7.84 6.49 -21.80
C TRP A 242 -8.24 5.98 -20.41
N LEU A 243 -8.76 4.75 -20.37
CA LEU A 243 -9.01 3.98 -19.15
C LEU A 243 -7.87 2.98 -18.87
N SER A 244 -7.33 2.36 -19.93
CA SER A 244 -6.17 1.47 -19.89
C SER A 244 -5.38 1.59 -21.19
N LYS A 245 -4.06 1.77 -21.08
CA LYS A 245 -3.11 1.75 -22.20
C LYS A 245 -2.36 0.43 -22.34
N LYS A 246 -2.69 -0.57 -21.52
CA LYS A 246 -2.00 -1.86 -21.51
C LYS A 246 -2.23 -2.59 -22.83
N GLN A 247 -1.15 -2.98 -23.51
CA GLN A 247 -1.24 -3.75 -24.76
C GLN A 247 -2.05 -5.04 -24.55
N GLY A 248 -2.95 -5.35 -25.48
CA GLY A 248 -3.91 -6.46 -25.39
C GLY A 248 -5.05 -6.25 -24.40
N LYS A 249 -5.07 -5.14 -23.65
CA LYS A 249 -6.13 -4.76 -22.69
C LYS A 249 -6.41 -3.26 -22.71
N LYS A 250 -6.44 -2.68 -23.91
CA LYS A 250 -6.75 -1.27 -24.11
C LYS A 250 -8.24 -1.02 -23.86
N ALA A 251 -8.52 0.10 -23.21
CA ALA A 251 -9.87 0.57 -22.97
C ALA A 251 -9.89 2.11 -22.94
N TRP A 252 -10.93 2.72 -23.49
CA TRP A 252 -11.11 4.17 -23.51
C TRP A 252 -12.58 4.56 -23.48
N ILE A 253 -12.81 5.83 -23.17
CA ILE A 253 -14.12 6.47 -23.19
C ILE A 253 -14.28 7.13 -24.56
N GLU A 254 -15.35 6.79 -25.26
CA GLU A 254 -15.70 7.37 -26.56
C GLU A 254 -16.85 8.36 -26.37
N PRO A 255 -16.62 9.67 -26.53
CA PRO A 255 -17.68 10.66 -26.53
C PRO A 255 -18.45 10.64 -27.86
N VAL A 256 -19.72 10.25 -27.80
CA VAL A 256 -20.63 10.30 -28.95
C VAL A 256 -21.38 11.63 -28.92
N VAL A 257 -21.05 12.51 -29.87
CA VAL A 257 -21.54 13.89 -29.95
C VAL A 257 -22.75 13.98 -30.87
N ASP A 258 -23.83 14.59 -30.38
CA ASP A 258 -24.99 15.02 -31.17
C ASP A 258 -24.92 16.54 -31.33
N ARG A 259 -24.49 17.00 -32.51
CA ARG A 259 -24.30 18.43 -32.79
C ARG A 259 -25.61 19.18 -32.96
N GLU A 260 -26.68 18.51 -33.41
CA GLU A 260 -28.00 19.11 -33.57
C GLU A 260 -28.62 19.39 -32.20
N LYS A 261 -28.58 18.40 -31.30
CA LYS A 261 -29.08 18.53 -29.93
C LYS A 261 -28.10 19.22 -28.99
N LYS A 262 -26.91 19.57 -29.48
CA LYS A 262 -25.81 20.20 -28.72
C LYS A 262 -25.49 19.43 -27.44
N SER A 263 -25.47 18.11 -27.55
CA SER A 263 -25.32 17.18 -26.45
C SER A 263 -24.29 16.10 -26.78
N PHE A 264 -23.93 15.31 -25.79
CA PHE A 264 -23.06 14.15 -25.98
C PHE A 264 -23.36 13.12 -24.90
N ARG A 265 -23.00 11.87 -25.18
CA ARG A 265 -22.95 10.78 -24.21
C ARG A 265 -21.58 10.13 -24.24
N PHE A 266 -21.24 9.41 -23.18
CA PHE A 266 -20.02 8.61 -23.14
C PHE A 266 -20.36 7.13 -23.37
N GLU A 267 -19.58 6.49 -24.22
CA GLU A 267 -19.55 5.04 -24.37
C GLU A 267 -18.18 4.54 -23.92
N VAL A 268 -18.07 3.25 -23.58
CA VAL A 268 -16.78 2.62 -23.32
C VAL A 268 -16.44 1.69 -24.48
N ARG A 269 -15.20 1.78 -24.95
CA ARG A 269 -14.64 0.93 -26.00
C ARG A 269 -13.46 0.14 -25.44
N THR A 270 -13.31 -1.10 -25.92
CA THR A 270 -12.23 -2.02 -25.58
C THR A 270 -11.68 -2.66 -26.85
N GLY A 271 -10.47 -3.22 -26.78
CA GLY A 271 -9.81 -3.86 -27.91
C GLY A 271 -8.80 -2.96 -28.60
N GLU A 272 -8.53 -3.20 -29.88
CA GLU A 272 -7.59 -2.38 -30.63
C GLU A 272 -8.22 -1.07 -31.10
N GLY A 273 -7.51 0.03 -30.88
CA GLY A 273 -7.97 1.37 -31.20
C GLY A 273 -7.15 2.44 -30.48
N LEU A 274 -7.54 3.70 -30.72
CA LEU A 274 -6.97 4.88 -30.08
C LEU A 274 -8.08 5.65 -29.39
N SER A 275 -7.82 6.06 -28.15
CA SER A 275 -8.66 7.03 -27.47
C SER A 275 -8.63 8.36 -28.21
N PRO A 276 -9.76 9.09 -28.28
CA PRO A 276 -9.76 10.48 -28.69
C PRO A 276 -8.97 11.34 -27.71
N ASP A 277 -8.57 12.52 -28.17
CA ASP A 277 -7.90 13.52 -27.34
C ASP A 277 -8.80 14.04 -26.24
N GLY A 278 -8.20 14.39 -25.10
CA GLY A 278 -8.89 15.04 -24.01
C GLY A 278 -9.40 16.43 -24.41
N THR A 279 -10.48 16.88 -23.75
CA THR A 279 -11.00 18.23 -23.91
C THR A 279 -10.17 19.30 -23.18
N VAL A 280 -9.18 18.91 -22.38
CA VAL A 280 -8.30 19.83 -21.64
C VAL A 280 -6.83 19.51 -21.94
N ASN A 281 -6.08 20.53 -22.36
CA ASN A 281 -4.64 20.44 -22.63
C ASN A 281 -3.87 21.53 -21.84
N ARG A 282 -2.65 21.88 -22.27
CA ARG A 282 -1.84 22.93 -21.60
C ARG A 282 -2.29 24.36 -21.89
N GLN A 283 -3.03 24.58 -22.97
CA GLN A 283 -3.48 25.91 -23.42
C GLN A 283 -4.89 26.25 -22.93
N GLY A 284 -5.74 25.26 -22.67
CA GLY A 284 -7.10 25.49 -22.18
C GLY A 284 -8.00 24.27 -22.32
N ALA A 285 -9.31 24.53 -22.34
CA ALA A 285 -10.33 23.54 -22.63
C ALA A 285 -10.91 23.74 -24.05
N THR A 286 -11.45 22.71 -24.66
CA THR A 286 -12.12 22.78 -25.97
C THR A 286 -13.48 22.10 -25.90
N CYS A 287 -14.52 22.77 -26.40
CA CYS A 287 -15.87 22.23 -26.42
C CYS A 287 -15.97 21.07 -27.41
N ILE A 288 -16.29 19.88 -26.92
CA ILE A 288 -16.41 18.69 -27.76
C ILE A 288 -17.56 18.75 -28.77
N VAL A 289 -18.56 19.62 -28.55
CA VAL A 289 -19.71 19.79 -29.43
C VAL A 289 -19.41 20.74 -30.60
N CYS A 290 -18.82 21.90 -30.31
CA CYS A 290 -18.66 23.00 -31.28
C CYS A 290 -17.21 23.43 -31.52
N ASN A 291 -16.24 22.77 -30.91
CA ASN A 291 -14.80 23.06 -30.98
C ASN A 291 -14.37 24.44 -30.48
N THR A 292 -15.25 25.20 -29.82
CA THR A 292 -14.87 26.49 -29.22
C THR A 292 -13.81 26.27 -28.14
N ALA A 293 -12.68 26.97 -28.29
CA ALA A 293 -11.63 27.05 -27.27
C ALA A 293 -12.12 27.89 -26.08
N VAL A 294 -11.86 27.40 -24.88
CA VAL A 294 -12.29 27.98 -23.62
C VAL A 294 -11.05 28.20 -22.74
N PRO A 295 -10.70 29.45 -22.39
CA PRO A 295 -9.51 29.73 -21.62
C PRO A 295 -9.66 29.29 -20.16
N PHE A 296 -8.54 29.00 -19.50
CA PHE A 296 -8.55 28.60 -18.08
C PHE A 296 -9.10 29.68 -17.14
N SER A 297 -8.98 30.96 -17.48
CA SER A 297 -9.58 32.05 -16.70
C SER A 297 -11.08 31.86 -16.55
N TYR A 298 -11.78 31.50 -17.64
CA TYR A 298 -13.21 31.20 -17.60
C TYR A 298 -13.51 29.95 -16.78
N VAL A 299 -12.80 28.84 -17.03
CA VAL A 299 -13.02 27.59 -16.27
C VAL A 299 -12.83 27.81 -14.76
N ARG A 300 -11.80 28.57 -14.37
CA ARG A 300 -11.56 28.92 -12.96
C ARG A 300 -12.65 29.84 -12.41
N ALA A 301 -13.16 30.78 -13.19
CA ALA A 301 -14.27 31.65 -12.78
C ALA A 301 -15.57 30.85 -12.55
N GLU A 302 -15.90 29.89 -13.42
CA GLU A 302 -17.03 28.97 -13.21
C GLU A 302 -16.86 28.12 -11.94
N GLY A 303 -15.64 27.63 -11.68
CA GLY A 303 -15.33 26.89 -10.46
C GLY A 303 -15.45 27.73 -9.18
N LYS A 304 -14.91 28.96 -9.18
CA LYS A 304 -15.01 29.89 -8.05
C LYS A 304 -16.45 30.32 -7.76
N ALA A 305 -17.29 30.35 -8.78
CA ALA A 305 -18.70 30.71 -8.66
C ALA A 305 -19.63 29.51 -8.45
N ASP A 306 -19.07 28.33 -8.15
CA ASP A 306 -19.81 27.08 -7.91
C ASP A 306 -20.77 26.67 -9.03
N ARG A 307 -20.40 26.96 -10.29
CA ARG A 307 -21.19 26.63 -11.49
C ARG A 307 -20.72 25.36 -12.21
N MET A 308 -19.76 24.64 -11.64
CA MET A 308 -19.29 23.39 -12.21
C MET A 308 -20.28 22.25 -11.98
N GLY A 309 -20.68 21.59 -13.07
CA GLY A 309 -21.44 20.35 -12.98
C GLY A 309 -20.55 19.12 -12.87
N GLN A 310 -21.18 17.96 -12.89
CA GLN A 310 -20.53 16.65 -12.95
C GLN A 310 -21.28 15.72 -13.90
N GLN A 311 -20.55 14.83 -14.58
CA GLN A 311 -21.13 13.83 -15.47
C GLN A 311 -20.36 12.52 -15.37
N LEU A 312 -21.08 11.42 -15.19
CA LEU A 312 -20.50 10.07 -15.14
C LEU A 312 -19.99 9.68 -16.51
N MET A 313 -18.74 9.23 -16.58
CA MET A 313 -18.07 8.87 -17.83
C MET A 313 -17.94 7.37 -18.01
N ALA A 314 -17.64 6.65 -16.93
CA ALA A 314 -17.45 5.21 -16.94
C ALA A 314 -17.61 4.64 -15.53
N VAL A 315 -17.95 3.36 -15.47
CA VAL A 315 -17.99 2.56 -14.24
C VAL A 315 -16.90 1.49 -14.34
N VAL A 316 -16.17 1.26 -13.24
CA VAL A 316 -15.12 0.24 -13.17
C VAL A 316 -15.61 -0.87 -12.25
N ALA A 317 -15.68 -2.08 -12.78
CA ALA A 317 -16.11 -3.27 -12.05
C ALA A 317 -14.99 -4.31 -11.95
N GLU A 318 -15.13 -5.20 -10.97
CA GLU A 318 -14.27 -6.36 -10.81
C GLU A 318 -14.61 -7.43 -11.85
N GLY A 319 -13.60 -7.92 -12.57
CA GLY A 319 -13.68 -9.09 -13.45
C GLY A 319 -12.75 -10.22 -13.00
N GLN A 320 -12.67 -11.29 -13.77
CA GLN A 320 -11.77 -12.41 -13.47
C GLN A 320 -10.30 -12.00 -13.60
N ARG A 321 -9.68 -11.65 -12.46
CA ARG A 321 -8.27 -11.19 -12.38
C ARG A 321 -7.98 -9.93 -13.20
N GLU A 322 -8.99 -9.16 -13.54
CA GLU A 322 -8.86 -7.91 -14.27
C GLU A 322 -9.98 -6.93 -13.94
N ARG A 323 -9.87 -5.70 -14.45
CA ARG A 323 -10.91 -4.69 -14.35
C ARG A 323 -11.77 -4.73 -15.60
N VAL A 324 -13.07 -4.66 -15.41
CA VAL A 324 -14.04 -4.46 -16.48
C VAL A 324 -14.42 -2.99 -16.49
N TYR A 325 -14.44 -2.39 -17.68
CA TYR A 325 -14.88 -1.00 -17.86
C TYR A 325 -16.26 -1.02 -18.50
N LEU A 326 -17.21 -0.35 -17.86
CA LEU A 326 -18.61 -0.32 -18.23
C LEU A 326 -19.02 1.09 -18.61
N ALA A 327 -19.94 1.20 -19.57
CA ALA A 327 -20.56 2.46 -19.95
C ALA A 327 -21.26 3.13 -18.74
N PRO A 328 -21.38 4.46 -18.73
CA PRO A 328 -22.12 5.15 -17.67
C PRO A 328 -23.60 4.71 -17.71
N ASN A 329 -24.15 4.47 -16.53
CA ASN A 329 -25.55 4.07 -16.35
C ASN A 329 -26.26 5.13 -15.48
N GLU A 330 -27.49 5.49 -15.87
CA GLU A 330 -28.32 6.47 -15.17
C GLU A 330 -28.61 6.08 -13.72
N ASP A 331 -28.79 4.79 -13.41
CA ASP A 331 -29.02 4.31 -12.04
C ASP A 331 -27.84 4.65 -11.13
N HIS A 332 -26.61 4.41 -11.60
CA HIS A 332 -25.40 4.75 -10.84
C HIS A 332 -25.29 6.27 -10.64
N ALA A 333 -25.62 7.06 -11.66
CA ALA A 333 -25.60 8.51 -11.56
C ALA A 333 -26.67 9.04 -10.59
N ALA A 334 -27.87 8.46 -10.61
CA ALA A 334 -28.98 8.83 -9.73
C ALA A 334 -28.69 8.45 -8.27
N VAL A 335 -28.15 7.26 -8.01
CA VAL A 335 -27.76 6.84 -6.66
C VAL A 335 -26.68 7.74 -6.08
N ALA A 336 -25.66 8.11 -6.87
CA ALA A 336 -24.62 9.05 -6.44
C ALA A 336 -25.19 10.42 -6.03
N GLY A 337 -26.25 10.89 -6.69
CA GLY A 337 -26.93 12.14 -6.33
C GLY A 337 -27.83 12.06 -5.08
N LYS A 338 -28.20 10.86 -4.64
CA LYS A 338 -29.04 10.63 -3.44
C LYS A 338 -28.22 10.47 -2.16
N ALA A 339 -26.94 10.13 -2.28
CA ALA A 339 -26.06 9.96 -1.13
C ALA A 339 -25.91 11.29 -0.38
N LYS A 340 -26.36 11.33 0.87
CA LYS A 340 -26.05 12.41 1.80
C LYS A 340 -24.87 11.96 2.66
N PRO A 341 -23.72 12.65 2.61
CA PRO A 341 -22.52 12.31 3.37
C PRO A 341 -22.76 12.21 4.88
#